data_AF-A0A559M0B7-F1
#
_entry.id   AF-A0A559M0B7-F1
#
_cell.length_a   1.000
_cell.length_b   1.000
_cell.length_c   1.000
_cell.angle_alpha   90.00
_cell.angle_beta   90.00
_cell.angle_gamma   90.00
#
_symmetry.space_group_name_H-M   'P 1'
#
loop_
_entity.id
_entity.type
_entity.pdbx_description
1 polymer ?
#
loop_
_entity_poly.entity_id
_entity_poly.type
_entity_poly.pdbx_seq_one_letter_code
_entity_poly.pdbx_strand_id
1 'polypeptide(L)'
;MDSEESRYKELFDPLVQQTLSIVYSTPLNPAEHRLLSYFVRDSASPKATSLYLLRRISKDESSQQHDEQELQRVFAEWKCLVERFRRTTFLSHSSDFPVFRRDKGICCLTGRSRLWWDVLGWNQTIITPIIPDGINDVFGSVECLPLLELLSVFLGDKQVELLRLALSAEPSDFEVCRKYLTLSKHAAAAFREGRILVAPNWTTKRSPDEDLKSTCRYRVFSTMPDLISLPITYQGHSLRSGELIKMMTPDPKSAPLPNSFLLCIHSHFCNSLKSLEVNRHMLAKRPSNISTPWLSILRQACFARVFPWARSLWSYFPCRGRVWVYRQLLRVGARLYEKPNFWTQRVPFGLYIKHGRMKLIPKGEAPALQLVEKFTNIPAPRLVDYVVDNDYAYLVMTRLPGRPLMQELYTMSYPERTVLANDIRSCIQQLKNIPNTNESAICDANGGPVFDYRLNGRGGGPFQSEAEFNNFIITQERLRDPCHSRHHNICFTHADLNPNNILVEEGRLSAIVDFGCAGYFPEYWEYTKAMFSTPDLDLSFPQVFEETFGDSHRDELNAERKLWSVRSPF
;
A
#
# COMPACT_ATOMS: atom_id res chain seq x y z
N MET A 1 1.66 20.29 10.53
CA MET A 1 1.58 19.37 11.68
C MET A 1 0.26 19.53 12.41
N ASP A 2 -0.02 20.62 13.14
CA ASP A 2 -1.32 20.78 13.85
C ASP A 2 -2.56 20.59 12.96
N SER A 3 -2.52 21.07 11.70
CA SER A 3 -3.64 20.90 10.75
C SER A 3 -3.75 19.50 10.14
N GLU A 4 -2.63 18.81 9.90
CA GLU A 4 -2.65 17.44 9.34
C GLU A 4 -2.94 16.41 10.41
N GLU A 5 -2.45 16.61 11.63
CA GLU A 5 -2.76 15.78 12.78
C GLU A 5 -4.22 15.98 13.21
N SER A 6 -4.75 17.20 13.15
CA SER A 6 -6.19 17.49 13.31
C SER A 6 -7.01 16.79 12.22
N ARG A 7 -6.60 16.90 10.96
CA ARG A 7 -7.27 16.21 9.84
C ARG A 7 -7.26 14.68 10.02
N TYR A 8 -6.13 14.11 10.45
CA TYR A 8 -6.03 12.67 10.70
C TYR A 8 -6.96 12.24 11.85
N LYS A 9 -7.07 13.03 12.92
CA LYS A 9 -8.03 12.79 14.01
C LYS A 9 -9.48 12.87 13.52
N GLU A 10 -9.80 13.82 12.64
CA GLU A 10 -11.14 13.93 12.03
C GLU A 10 -11.53 12.71 11.23
N LEU A 11 -10.59 11.97 10.62
CA LEU A 11 -10.93 10.74 9.88
C LEU A 11 -11.58 9.69 10.78
N PHE A 12 -11.30 9.69 12.09
CA PHE A 12 -11.90 8.78 13.06
C PHE A 12 -13.14 9.37 13.76
N ASP A 13 -13.59 10.56 13.37
CA ASP A 13 -14.83 11.15 13.86
C ASP A 13 -16.02 10.25 13.48
N PRO A 14 -16.95 9.95 14.41
CA PRO A 14 -18.10 9.09 14.13
C PRO A 14 -18.94 9.54 12.92
N LEU A 15 -19.04 10.85 12.69
CA LEU A 15 -19.78 11.41 11.56
C LEU A 15 -19.10 11.08 10.23
N VAL A 16 -17.76 11.14 10.20
CA VAL A 16 -16.96 10.80 9.02
C VAL A 16 -17.09 9.31 8.72
N GLN A 17 -17.00 8.47 9.75
CA GLN A 17 -17.19 7.02 9.61
C GLN A 17 -18.60 6.66 9.13
N GLN A 18 -19.64 7.31 9.66
CA GLN A 18 -21.02 7.14 9.19
C GLN A 18 -21.15 7.52 7.72
N THR A 19 -20.59 8.66 7.31
CA THR A 19 -20.63 9.12 5.91
C THR A 19 -19.94 8.14 4.99
N LEU A 20 -18.76 7.65 5.37
CA LEU A 20 -18.03 6.64 4.59
C LEU A 20 -18.83 5.35 4.48
N SER A 21 -19.47 4.90 5.56
CA SER A 21 -20.35 3.72 5.53
C SER A 21 -21.49 3.87 4.51
N ILE A 22 -22.11 5.05 4.43
CA ILE A 22 -23.17 5.35 3.44
C ILE A 22 -22.60 5.35 2.01
N VAL A 23 -21.42 5.95 1.81
CA VAL A 23 -20.74 5.90 0.50
C VAL A 23 -20.52 4.46 0.05
N TYR A 24 -20.05 3.58 0.94
CA TYR A 24 -19.79 2.17 0.63
C TYR A 24 -21.04 1.28 0.52
N SER A 25 -22.23 1.76 0.92
CA SER A 25 -23.50 1.05 0.69
C SER A 25 -24.13 1.35 -0.67
N THR A 26 -23.56 2.30 -1.43
CA THR A 26 -24.07 2.69 -2.76
C THR A 26 -23.76 1.58 -3.78
N PRO A 27 -24.55 1.37 -4.84
CA PRO A 27 -24.25 0.38 -5.88
C PRO A 27 -23.14 0.85 -6.86
N LEU A 28 -21.93 1.18 -6.35
CA LEU A 28 -20.76 1.53 -7.16
C LEU A 28 -19.74 0.39 -7.17
N ASN A 29 -18.84 0.41 -8.15
CA ASN A 29 -17.71 -0.52 -8.14
C ASN A 29 -16.62 -0.08 -7.13
N PRO A 30 -15.66 -0.95 -6.75
CA PRO A 30 -14.70 -0.61 -5.70
C PRO A 30 -13.77 0.58 -5.99
N ALA A 31 -13.44 0.86 -7.25
CA ALA A 31 -12.62 2.03 -7.61
C ALA A 31 -13.43 3.33 -7.54
N GLU A 32 -14.72 3.26 -7.85
CA GLU A 32 -15.66 4.37 -7.76
C GLU A 32 -15.99 4.72 -6.30
N HIS A 33 -16.21 3.71 -5.44
CA HIS A 33 -16.31 3.92 -3.99
C HIS A 33 -15.08 4.60 -3.43
N ARG A 34 -13.88 4.16 -3.83
CA ARG A 34 -12.63 4.82 -3.40
C ARG A 34 -12.58 6.27 -3.86
N LEU A 35 -12.89 6.54 -5.14
CA LEU A 35 -12.90 7.90 -5.66
C LEU A 35 -13.83 8.81 -4.86
N LEU A 36 -15.05 8.36 -4.55
CA LEU A 36 -15.99 9.12 -3.73
C LEU A 36 -15.53 9.22 -2.27
N SER A 37 -14.93 8.18 -1.71
CA SER A 37 -14.39 8.23 -0.35
C SER A 37 -13.27 9.27 -0.22
N TYR A 38 -12.43 9.45 -1.25
CA TYR A 38 -11.36 10.45 -1.24
C TYR A 38 -11.89 11.88 -1.27
N PHE A 39 -13.10 12.13 -1.78
CA PHE A 39 -13.76 13.42 -1.65
C PHE A 39 -13.92 13.82 -0.17
N VAL A 40 -14.21 12.86 0.71
CA VAL A 40 -14.30 13.12 2.17
C VAL A 40 -12.92 13.06 2.82
N ARG A 41 -12.14 12.03 2.53
CA ARG A 41 -10.94 11.70 3.31
C ARG A 41 -9.76 12.60 3.02
N ASP A 42 -9.63 13.02 1.77
CA ASP A 42 -8.54 13.89 1.34
C ASP A 42 -8.92 15.36 1.39
N SER A 43 -10.12 15.73 1.84
CA SER A 43 -10.51 17.13 1.95
C SER A 43 -9.74 17.88 3.05
N ALA A 44 -9.82 19.21 3.01
CA ALA A 44 -9.22 20.07 4.01
C ALA A 44 -9.86 19.89 5.40
N SER A 45 -11.16 19.55 5.45
CA SER A 45 -11.85 19.14 6.67
C SER A 45 -12.83 17.99 6.35
N PRO A 46 -12.44 16.73 6.64
CA PRO A 46 -13.31 15.58 6.43
C PRO A 46 -14.66 15.74 7.10
N LYS A 47 -14.70 16.36 8.30
CA LYS A 47 -15.95 16.60 9.02
C LYS A 47 -16.89 17.56 8.29
N ALA A 48 -16.38 18.67 7.76
CA ALA A 48 -17.19 19.62 7.01
C ALA A 48 -17.71 19.01 5.70
N THR A 49 -16.87 18.25 5.00
CA THR A 49 -17.28 17.53 3.79
C THR A 49 -18.32 16.44 4.07
N SER A 50 -18.20 15.74 5.20
CA SER A 50 -19.22 14.79 5.66
C SER A 50 -20.56 15.45 5.93
N LEU A 51 -20.58 16.59 6.64
CA LEU A 51 -21.81 17.36 6.88
C LEU A 51 -22.46 17.81 5.57
N TYR A 52 -21.65 18.22 4.59
CA TYR A 52 -22.14 18.60 3.26
C TYR A 52 -22.85 17.43 2.57
N LEU A 53 -22.22 16.25 2.52
CA LEU A 53 -22.81 15.06 1.91
C LEU A 53 -24.10 14.64 2.62
N LEU A 54 -24.07 14.54 3.95
CA LEU A 54 -25.24 14.14 4.73
C LEU A 54 -26.41 15.11 4.54
N ARG A 55 -26.15 16.43 4.42
CA ARG A 55 -27.20 17.42 4.12
C ARG A 55 -27.77 17.31 2.71
N ARG A 56 -27.01 16.80 1.72
CA ARG A 56 -27.55 16.56 0.38
C ARG A 56 -28.47 15.34 0.36
N ILE A 57 -28.11 14.32 1.14
CA ILE A 57 -28.82 13.05 1.23
C ILE A 57 -30.09 13.21 2.09
N SER A 58 -30.01 13.80 3.28
CA SER A 58 -31.12 13.91 4.23
C SER A 58 -32.13 15.04 3.95
N LYS A 59 -32.27 15.50 2.70
CA LYS A 59 -33.19 16.61 2.37
C LYS A 59 -34.65 16.21 2.25
N ASP A 60 -34.95 14.93 2.03
CA ASP A 60 -36.31 14.38 1.98
C ASP A 60 -36.39 13.06 2.76
N GLU A 61 -37.27 12.97 3.76
CA GLU A 61 -37.49 11.76 4.60
C GLU A 61 -38.11 10.57 3.82
N SER A 62 -38.15 10.61 2.49
CA SER A 62 -38.83 9.60 1.67
C SER A 62 -37.98 9.07 0.51
N SER A 63 -37.30 7.96 0.83
CA SER A 63 -36.81 6.88 -0.03
C SER A 63 -35.28 6.80 -0.19
N GLN A 64 -34.72 5.63 0.12
CA GLN A 64 -33.33 5.23 -0.16
C GLN A 64 -32.91 5.50 -1.61
N GLN A 65 -33.87 5.54 -2.52
CA GLN A 65 -33.67 5.84 -3.93
C GLN A 65 -33.24 7.30 -4.19
N HIS A 66 -33.70 8.26 -3.37
CA HIS A 66 -33.26 9.65 -3.45
C HIS A 66 -31.79 9.78 -3.03
N ASP A 67 -31.43 9.17 -1.91
CA ASP A 67 -30.07 9.15 -1.36
C ASP A 67 -29.06 8.61 -2.36
N GLU A 68 -29.39 7.49 -3.00
CA GLU A 68 -28.58 6.88 -4.05
C GLU A 68 -28.41 7.81 -5.27
N GLN A 69 -29.49 8.47 -5.70
CA GLN A 69 -29.43 9.41 -6.83
C GLN A 69 -28.56 10.63 -6.52
N GLU A 70 -28.66 11.21 -5.33
CA GLU A 70 -27.83 12.34 -4.92
C GLU A 70 -26.36 11.95 -4.81
N LEU A 71 -26.05 10.78 -4.24
CA LEU A 71 -24.69 10.26 -4.19
C LEU A 71 -24.11 10.02 -5.59
N GLN A 72 -24.90 9.49 -6.52
CA GLN A 72 -24.49 9.32 -7.91
C GLN A 72 -24.23 10.66 -8.61
N ARG A 73 -25.05 11.70 -8.33
CA ARG A 73 -24.83 13.06 -8.84
C ARG A 73 -23.52 13.64 -8.32
N VAL A 74 -23.31 13.61 -7.00
CA VAL A 74 -22.05 14.08 -6.37
C VAL A 74 -20.85 13.31 -6.93
N PHE A 75 -20.98 12.00 -7.10
CA PHE A 75 -19.94 11.18 -7.70
C PHE A 75 -19.58 11.62 -9.13
N ALA A 76 -20.59 11.85 -9.98
CA ALA A 76 -20.37 12.30 -11.35
C ALA A 76 -19.72 13.70 -11.42
N GLU A 77 -20.18 14.63 -10.58
CA GLU A 77 -19.61 15.97 -10.42
C GLU A 77 -18.15 15.90 -9.93
N TRP A 78 -17.90 15.11 -8.86
CA TRP A 78 -16.56 14.92 -8.31
C TRP A 78 -15.61 14.31 -9.33
N LYS A 79 -16.03 13.25 -10.01
CA LYS A 79 -15.26 12.61 -11.10
C LYS A 79 -14.93 13.61 -12.21
N CYS A 80 -15.89 14.46 -12.59
CA CYS A 80 -15.69 15.51 -13.59
C CYS A 80 -14.62 16.52 -13.12
N LEU A 81 -14.68 16.97 -11.86
CA LEU A 81 -13.69 17.88 -11.29
C LEU A 81 -12.28 17.26 -11.26
N VAL A 82 -12.15 16.01 -10.81
CA VAL A 82 -10.85 15.31 -10.73
C VAL A 82 -10.27 15.06 -12.13
N GLU A 83 -11.08 14.72 -13.14
CA GLU A 83 -10.60 14.56 -14.52
C GLU A 83 -10.04 15.88 -15.11
N ARG A 84 -10.50 17.05 -14.65
CA ARG A 84 -9.89 18.34 -15.07
C ARG A 84 -8.45 18.49 -14.59
N PHE A 85 -8.09 17.90 -13.45
CA PHE A 85 -6.70 17.81 -12.98
C PHE A 85 -5.82 16.85 -13.82
N ARG A 86 -6.41 16.06 -14.74
CA ARG A 86 -5.66 15.22 -15.70
C ARG A 86 -5.45 15.87 -17.06
N ARG A 87 -6.13 16.99 -17.35
CA ARG A 87 -6.03 17.65 -18.65
C ARG A 87 -4.59 18.07 -18.91
N THR A 88 -4.18 17.92 -20.16
CA THR A 88 -2.78 18.10 -20.53
C THR A 88 -2.60 19.43 -21.25
N THR A 89 -1.77 20.30 -20.69
CA THR A 89 -1.22 21.44 -21.42
C THR A 89 0.28 21.22 -21.56
N PHE A 90 0.73 21.06 -22.80
CA PHE A 90 2.14 20.89 -23.11
C PHE A 90 2.69 22.20 -23.64
N LEU A 91 3.67 22.75 -22.93
CA LEU A 91 4.49 23.83 -23.45
C LEU A 91 5.82 23.24 -23.93
N SER A 92 6.15 23.50 -25.20
CA SER A 92 7.43 23.09 -25.78
C SER A 92 8.59 23.84 -25.13
N HIS A 93 9.75 23.19 -25.01
CA HIS A 93 10.98 23.82 -24.55
C HIS A 93 11.35 25.00 -25.45
N SER A 94 11.47 26.18 -24.86
CA SER A 94 12.27 27.27 -25.40
C SER A 94 13.35 27.61 -24.37
N SER A 95 14.57 27.91 -24.82
CA SER A 95 15.65 28.44 -23.98
C SER A 95 15.27 29.75 -23.29
N ASP A 96 14.27 30.44 -23.84
CA ASP A 96 13.78 31.74 -23.34
C ASP A 96 12.71 31.57 -22.26
N PHE A 97 12.27 30.34 -21.96
CA PHE A 97 11.23 30.11 -20.98
C PHE A 97 11.79 30.26 -19.54
N PRO A 98 11.14 31.03 -18.64
CA PRO A 98 11.67 31.33 -17.29
C PRO A 98 12.04 30.09 -16.47
N VAL A 99 11.25 29.02 -16.59
CA VAL A 99 11.47 27.74 -15.90
C VAL A 99 12.81 27.09 -16.31
N PHE A 100 13.27 27.30 -17.54
CA PHE A 100 14.55 26.76 -18.00
C PHE A 100 15.73 27.44 -17.29
N ARG A 101 15.65 28.76 -17.02
CA ARG A 101 16.68 29.47 -16.23
C ARG A 101 16.77 28.93 -14.80
N ARG A 102 15.64 28.50 -14.22
CA ARG A 102 15.59 27.86 -12.90
C ARG A 102 16.24 26.48 -12.91
N ASP A 103 15.75 25.57 -13.76
CA ASP A 103 16.04 24.14 -13.66
C ASP A 103 17.16 23.65 -14.60
N LYS A 104 17.57 24.47 -15.58
CA LYS A 104 18.52 24.13 -16.65
C LYS A 104 18.13 22.88 -17.45
N GLY A 105 16.82 22.63 -17.57
CA GLY A 105 16.29 21.45 -18.24
C GLY A 105 16.49 20.13 -17.46
N ILE A 106 16.83 20.19 -16.17
CA ILE A 106 16.95 19.02 -15.29
C ILE A 106 15.58 18.71 -14.69
N CYS A 107 15.21 17.42 -14.66
CA CYS A 107 13.97 16.99 -14.02
C CYS A 107 14.02 17.24 -12.51
N CYS A 108 13.07 18.02 -11.98
CA CYS A 108 13.01 18.40 -10.56
C CYS A 108 12.81 17.20 -9.62
N LEU A 109 12.23 16.09 -10.10
CA LEU A 109 11.96 14.89 -9.29
C LEU A 109 13.08 13.85 -9.38
N THR A 110 13.59 13.57 -10.57
CA THR A 110 14.54 12.47 -10.78
C THR A 110 15.99 12.93 -10.86
N GLY A 111 16.24 14.24 -10.98
CA GLY A 111 17.57 14.81 -11.22
C GLY A 111 18.17 14.47 -12.57
N ARG A 112 17.41 13.84 -13.48
CA ARG A 112 17.88 13.48 -14.82
C ARG A 112 17.82 14.68 -15.76
N SER A 113 18.86 14.87 -16.56
CA SER A 113 18.87 15.75 -17.72
C SER A 113 18.86 14.94 -19.02
N ARG A 114 18.69 15.64 -20.15
CA ARG A 114 18.86 15.04 -21.48
C ARG A 114 20.30 14.52 -21.61
N LEU A 115 20.45 13.21 -21.84
CA LEU A 115 21.74 12.58 -22.08
C LEU A 115 22.14 12.78 -23.55
N TRP A 116 23.43 12.96 -23.82
CA TRP A 116 23.91 13.21 -25.20
C TRP A 116 23.68 12.03 -26.15
N TRP A 117 23.56 10.81 -25.63
CA TRP A 117 23.24 9.60 -26.40
C TRP A 117 21.74 9.28 -26.48
N ASP A 118 20.87 10.08 -25.87
CA ASP A 118 19.42 9.86 -25.90
C ASP A 118 18.81 10.39 -27.22
N VAL A 119 19.24 9.78 -28.32
CA VAL A 119 18.83 10.11 -29.69
C VAL A 119 17.32 9.92 -29.89
N LEU A 120 16.72 8.99 -29.14
CA LEU A 120 15.29 8.67 -29.20
C LEU A 120 14.42 9.56 -28.29
N GLY A 121 15.01 10.42 -27.45
CA GLY A 121 14.29 11.37 -26.60
C GLY A 121 13.50 10.76 -25.44
N TRP A 122 13.96 9.63 -24.90
CA TRP A 122 13.28 8.89 -23.83
C TRP A 122 13.37 9.61 -22.47
N ASN A 123 14.41 10.40 -22.28
CA ASN A 123 14.66 11.28 -21.13
C ASN A 123 14.40 12.75 -21.46
N GLN A 124 13.63 13.04 -22.52
CA GLN A 124 13.21 14.41 -22.80
C GLN A 124 12.39 14.95 -21.62
N THR A 125 12.83 16.08 -21.07
CA THR A 125 12.04 16.84 -20.11
C THR A 125 10.92 17.59 -20.81
N ILE A 126 9.90 18.00 -20.07
CA ILE A 126 8.82 18.86 -20.51
C ILE A 126 8.48 19.83 -19.37
N ILE A 127 7.87 20.96 -19.72
CA ILE A 127 7.34 21.92 -18.74
C ILE A 127 5.93 21.48 -18.40
N THR A 128 5.70 21.15 -17.13
CA THR A 128 4.44 20.60 -16.63
C THR A 128 3.81 21.56 -15.63
N PRO A 129 2.56 22.00 -15.81
CA PRO A 129 1.88 22.81 -14.81
C PRO A 129 1.65 22.00 -13.53
N ILE A 130 1.77 22.66 -12.37
CA ILE A 130 1.44 22.04 -11.08
C ILE A 130 -0.08 21.80 -10.97
N ILE A 131 -0.86 22.80 -11.41
CA ILE A 131 -2.32 22.74 -11.53
C ILE A 131 -2.67 22.99 -12.99
N PRO A 132 -3.37 22.07 -13.68
CA PRO A 132 -3.69 22.25 -15.10
C PRO A 132 -4.61 23.43 -15.38
N ASP A 133 -4.45 24.05 -16.54
CA ASP A 133 -5.24 25.22 -16.96
C ASP A 133 -6.75 24.92 -17.08
N GLY A 134 -7.13 23.66 -17.26
CA GLY A 134 -8.54 23.23 -17.30
C GLY A 134 -9.31 23.46 -15.98
N ILE A 135 -8.62 23.82 -14.90
CA ILE A 135 -9.27 24.28 -13.65
C ILE A 135 -9.79 25.71 -13.77
N ASN A 136 -9.25 26.54 -14.66
CA ASN A 136 -9.76 27.90 -14.89
C ASN A 136 -11.22 27.89 -15.37
N ASP A 137 -11.61 26.87 -16.14
CA ASP A 137 -13.00 26.67 -16.59
C ASP A 137 -13.99 26.55 -15.41
N VAL A 138 -13.55 26.04 -14.26
CA VAL A 138 -14.38 25.90 -13.05
C VAL A 138 -14.79 27.27 -12.51
N PHE A 139 -13.93 28.28 -12.65
CA PHE A 139 -14.17 29.63 -12.14
C PHE A 139 -14.91 30.55 -13.11
N GLY A 140 -14.99 30.18 -14.39
CA GLY A 140 -15.42 31.08 -15.47
C GLY A 140 -16.84 30.88 -16.00
N SER A 141 -17.52 29.78 -15.67
CA SER A 141 -18.84 29.44 -16.24
C SER A 141 -19.90 29.13 -15.18
N VAL A 142 -21.12 29.64 -15.37
CA VAL A 142 -22.30 29.34 -14.53
C VAL A 142 -22.61 27.85 -14.52
N GLU A 143 -22.32 27.13 -15.61
CA GLU A 143 -22.52 25.69 -15.72
C GLU A 143 -21.58 24.89 -14.79
N CYS A 144 -20.51 25.52 -14.30
CA CYS A 144 -19.55 24.90 -13.39
C CYS A 144 -19.81 25.20 -11.91
N LEU A 145 -20.91 25.89 -11.56
CA LEU A 145 -21.26 26.19 -10.18
C LEU A 145 -21.27 24.96 -9.24
N PRO A 146 -21.82 23.79 -9.63
CA PRO A 146 -21.76 22.60 -8.77
C PRO A 146 -20.32 22.12 -8.53
N LEU A 147 -19.45 22.24 -9.54
CA LEU A 147 -18.04 21.85 -9.42
C LEU A 147 -17.26 22.82 -8.54
N LEU A 148 -17.58 24.12 -8.61
CA LEU A 148 -17.00 25.14 -7.74
C LEU A 148 -17.44 24.93 -6.29
N GLU A 149 -18.70 24.58 -6.05
CA GLU A 149 -19.22 24.23 -4.73
C GLU A 149 -18.47 23.02 -4.15
N LEU A 150 -18.32 21.93 -4.91
CA LEU A 150 -17.55 20.78 -4.47
C LEU A 150 -16.08 21.13 -4.20
N LEU A 151 -15.47 21.96 -5.05
CA LEU A 151 -14.09 22.43 -4.84
C LEU A 151 -13.96 23.25 -3.54
N SER A 152 -14.93 24.11 -3.25
CA SER A 152 -15.04 24.88 -2.01
C SER A 152 -15.21 23.99 -0.79
N VAL A 153 -16.08 22.99 -0.84
CA VAL A 153 -16.25 22.01 0.24
C VAL A 153 -14.98 21.17 0.44
N PHE A 154 -14.28 20.84 -0.64
CA PHE A 154 -13.09 19.99 -0.61
C PHE A 154 -11.85 20.72 -0.07
N LEU A 155 -11.59 21.97 -0.51
CA LEU A 155 -10.39 22.72 -0.14
C LEU A 155 -10.63 23.77 0.96
N GLY A 156 -11.88 24.20 1.15
CA GLY A 156 -12.28 25.38 1.91
C GLY A 156 -12.22 26.66 1.09
N ASP A 157 -13.20 27.55 1.28
CA ASP A 157 -13.39 28.77 0.47
C ASP A 157 -12.14 29.64 0.38
N LYS A 158 -11.44 29.83 1.51
CA LYS A 158 -10.19 30.60 1.56
C LYS A 158 -9.11 30.00 0.64
N GLN A 159 -9.01 28.68 0.57
CA GLN A 159 -8.03 28.04 -0.32
C GLN A 159 -8.46 28.14 -1.78
N VAL A 160 -9.76 28.04 -2.07
CA VAL A 160 -10.29 28.21 -3.43
C VAL A 160 -10.05 29.63 -3.96
N GLU A 161 -10.24 30.64 -3.12
CA GLU A 161 -9.93 32.04 -3.47
C GLU A 161 -8.43 32.23 -3.76
N LEU A 162 -7.56 31.70 -2.90
CA LEU A 162 -6.11 31.74 -3.12
C LEU A 162 -5.70 30.99 -4.40
N LEU A 163 -6.33 29.85 -4.69
CA LEU A 163 -6.11 29.10 -5.92
C LEU A 163 -6.53 29.92 -7.14
N ARG A 164 -7.70 30.56 -7.10
CA ARG A 164 -8.19 31.43 -8.18
C ARG A 164 -7.20 32.56 -8.45
N LEU A 165 -6.76 33.27 -7.40
CA LEU A 165 -5.78 34.36 -7.52
C LEU A 165 -4.45 33.89 -8.09
N ALA A 166 -3.94 32.75 -7.62
CA ALA A 166 -2.69 32.18 -8.12
C ALA A 166 -2.79 31.84 -9.60
N LEU A 167 -3.91 31.27 -10.06
CA LEU A 167 -4.08 30.90 -11.46
C LEU A 167 -4.29 32.13 -12.36
N SER A 168 -5.02 33.16 -11.90
CA SER A 168 -5.31 34.38 -12.66
C SER A 168 -4.17 35.42 -12.67
N ALA A 169 -3.11 35.23 -11.88
CA ALA A 169 -1.99 36.17 -11.82
C ALA A 169 -1.37 36.40 -13.21
N GLU A 170 -1.10 37.67 -13.53
CA GLU A 170 -0.51 38.07 -14.80
C GLU A 170 0.83 37.34 -15.06
N PRO A 171 1.10 36.95 -16.33
CA PRO A 171 2.26 36.13 -16.66
C PRO A 171 3.55 36.96 -16.56
N SER A 172 4.14 37.01 -15.37
CA SER A 172 5.53 37.42 -15.15
C SER A 172 6.45 36.20 -15.08
N ASP A 173 7.75 36.39 -15.34
CA ASP A 173 8.75 35.32 -15.21
C ASP A 173 8.71 34.63 -13.83
N PHE A 174 8.47 35.44 -12.80
CA PHE A 174 8.29 34.99 -11.43
C PHE A 174 7.08 34.07 -11.30
N GLU A 175 5.90 34.51 -11.72
CA GLU A 175 4.65 33.73 -11.64
C GLU A 175 4.69 32.47 -12.51
N VAL A 176 5.31 32.53 -13.68
CA VAL A 176 5.53 31.37 -14.54
C VAL A 176 6.39 30.34 -13.80
N CYS A 177 7.50 30.73 -13.19
CA CYS A 177 8.31 29.77 -12.41
C CYS A 177 7.52 29.14 -11.26
N ARG A 178 6.66 29.91 -10.60
CA ARG A 178 5.81 29.43 -9.48
C ARG A 178 4.79 28.37 -9.92
N LYS A 179 4.29 28.42 -11.15
CA LYS A 179 3.20 27.56 -11.69
C LYS A 179 3.68 26.24 -12.33
N TYR A 180 4.93 26.16 -12.77
CA TYR A 180 5.42 25.06 -13.61
C TYR A 180 6.64 24.31 -13.04
N LEU A 181 6.74 23.03 -13.39
CA LEU A 181 7.84 22.10 -13.08
C LEU A 181 8.53 21.62 -14.36
N THR A 182 9.85 21.43 -14.31
CA THR A 182 10.57 20.67 -15.34
C THR A 182 10.56 19.19 -14.98
N LEU A 183 9.86 18.35 -15.75
CA LEU A 183 9.72 16.92 -15.48
C LEU A 183 10.11 16.09 -16.71
N SER A 184 10.74 14.92 -16.52
CA SER A 184 10.82 13.93 -17.61
C SER A 184 9.41 13.47 -18.00
N LYS A 185 9.18 13.03 -19.25
CA LYS A 185 7.86 12.52 -19.69
C LYS A 185 7.26 11.49 -18.72
N HIS A 186 8.08 10.56 -18.23
CA HIS A 186 7.66 9.55 -17.25
C HIS A 186 7.30 10.16 -15.89
N ALA A 187 8.10 11.11 -15.39
CA ALA A 187 7.82 11.80 -14.14
C ALA A 187 6.59 12.71 -14.23
N ALA A 188 6.37 13.37 -15.37
CA ALA A 188 5.19 14.19 -15.62
C ALA A 188 3.91 13.34 -15.65
N ALA A 189 3.95 12.18 -16.32
CA ALA A 189 2.84 11.23 -16.30
C ALA A 189 2.54 10.77 -14.87
N ALA A 190 3.56 10.36 -14.12
CA ALA A 190 3.40 9.91 -12.73
C ALA A 190 2.86 11.00 -11.80
N PHE A 191 3.33 12.25 -11.95
CA PHE A 191 2.81 13.39 -11.19
C PHE A 191 1.33 13.65 -11.51
N ARG A 192 0.99 13.81 -12.79
CA ARG A 192 -0.38 14.07 -13.28
C ARG A 192 -1.39 12.97 -12.94
N GLU A 193 -0.94 11.73 -12.90
CA GLU A 193 -1.77 10.57 -12.52
C GLU A 193 -1.90 10.41 -11.01
N GLY A 194 -1.37 11.35 -10.22
CA GLY A 194 -1.41 11.31 -8.76
C GLY A 194 -0.57 10.19 -8.16
N ARG A 195 0.33 9.54 -8.93
CA ARG A 195 1.24 8.48 -8.44
C ARG A 195 2.35 9.03 -7.54
N ILE A 196 2.63 10.32 -7.68
CA ILE A 196 3.67 11.02 -6.93
C ILE A 196 3.05 12.22 -6.25
N LEU A 197 3.10 12.20 -4.92
CA LEU A 197 2.81 13.34 -4.08
C LEU A 197 4.13 14.01 -3.70
N VAL A 198 4.21 15.33 -3.88
CA VAL A 198 5.38 16.13 -3.50
C VAL A 198 4.98 17.02 -2.34
N ALA A 199 5.48 16.72 -1.15
CA ALA A 199 5.23 17.51 0.05
C ALA A 199 6.49 18.27 0.46
N PRO A 200 6.37 19.50 0.98
CA PRO A 200 7.51 20.18 1.58
C PRO A 200 8.04 19.42 2.81
N ASN A 201 9.37 19.31 2.98
CA ASN A 201 9.98 18.56 4.09
C ASN A 201 10.27 19.41 5.34
N TRP A 202 9.66 20.59 5.49
CA TRP A 202 9.90 21.44 6.67
C TRP A 202 8.99 21.03 7.84
N THR A 203 9.62 20.72 8.99
CA THR A 203 9.02 20.17 10.21
C THR A 203 8.39 21.22 11.13
N THR A 204 8.27 22.47 10.70
CA THR A 204 7.74 23.56 11.52
C THR A 204 6.73 24.39 10.74
N LYS A 205 5.81 25.03 11.47
CA LYS A 205 4.76 25.95 10.98
C LYS A 205 5.20 26.63 9.68
N ARG A 206 4.37 26.53 8.61
CA ARG A 206 4.55 27.18 7.31
C ARG A 206 5.27 28.52 7.49
N SER A 207 6.59 28.57 7.30
CA SER A 207 7.23 29.86 7.07
C SER A 207 6.81 30.22 5.65
N PRO A 208 6.04 31.31 5.46
CA PRO A 208 5.34 31.59 4.20
C PRO A 208 6.25 31.74 2.97
N ASP A 209 7.58 31.75 3.17
CA ASP A 209 8.57 32.09 2.15
C ASP A 209 9.69 31.05 1.99
N GLU A 210 9.54 29.82 2.51
CA GLU A 210 10.56 28.76 2.33
C GLU A 210 10.78 28.39 0.84
N ASP A 211 9.72 28.47 0.02
CA ASP A 211 9.80 28.28 -1.42
C ASP A 211 10.34 29.51 -2.18
N LEU A 212 10.63 30.62 -1.48
CA LEU A 212 11.38 31.77 -1.99
C LEU A 212 12.88 31.69 -1.70
N LYS A 213 13.34 30.63 -1.03
CA LYS A 213 14.78 30.38 -0.85
C LYS A 213 15.40 29.82 -2.13
N SER A 214 16.71 29.98 -2.27
CA SER A 214 17.47 29.42 -3.40
C SER A 214 17.52 27.88 -3.40
N THR A 215 17.15 27.24 -2.30
CA THR A 215 17.18 25.78 -2.15
C THR A 215 16.11 25.32 -1.17
N CYS A 216 15.35 24.30 -1.57
CA CYS A 216 14.36 23.65 -0.73
C CYS A 216 14.43 22.13 -0.85
N ARG A 217 14.10 21.42 0.24
CA ARG A 217 13.94 19.96 0.26
C ARG A 217 12.47 19.59 0.29
N TYR A 218 12.08 18.69 -0.59
CA TYR A 218 10.75 18.13 -0.64
C TYR A 218 10.83 16.63 -0.36
N ARG A 219 9.79 16.09 0.25
CA ARG A 219 9.59 14.67 0.44
C ARG A 219 8.62 14.18 -0.63
N VAL A 220 9.02 13.13 -1.33
CA VAL A 220 8.20 12.47 -2.33
C VAL A 220 7.53 11.28 -1.67
N PHE A 221 6.22 11.13 -1.86
CA PHE A 221 5.46 9.97 -1.45
C PHE A 221 4.83 9.32 -2.67
N SER A 222 4.81 7.98 -2.69
CA SER A 222 3.99 7.23 -3.63
C SER A 222 2.58 7.11 -3.09
N THR A 223 1.59 7.17 -3.98
CA THR A 223 0.20 6.83 -3.64
C THR A 223 -0.05 5.36 -3.88
N MET A 224 -0.68 4.70 -2.91
CA MET A 224 -1.09 3.31 -3.08
C MET A 224 -2.28 3.21 -4.03
N PRO A 225 -2.34 2.20 -4.92
CA PRO A 225 -1.34 1.14 -5.15
C PRO A 225 -0.21 1.53 -6.11
N ASP A 226 0.98 0.98 -5.89
CA ASP A 226 2.11 1.07 -6.83
C ASP A 226 1.97 0.12 -8.04
N LEU A 227 0.89 0.27 -8.81
CA LEU A 227 0.62 -0.55 -10.02
C LEU A 227 1.68 -0.41 -11.12
N ILE A 228 2.35 0.74 -11.17
CA ILE A 228 3.34 1.08 -12.20
C ILE A 228 4.58 1.60 -11.47
N SER A 229 5.75 1.12 -11.85
CA SER A 229 7.03 1.56 -11.31
C SER A 229 7.15 3.09 -11.35
N LEU A 230 7.63 3.66 -10.25
CA LEU A 230 7.92 5.08 -10.16
C LEU A 230 9.09 5.46 -11.07
N PRO A 231 9.21 6.74 -11.46
CA PRO A 231 10.30 7.21 -12.32
C PRO A 231 11.68 6.89 -11.74
N ILE A 232 12.63 6.57 -12.62
CA ILE A 232 14.00 6.23 -12.24
C ILE A 232 14.81 7.51 -12.02
N THR A 233 15.52 7.58 -10.91
CA THR A 233 16.43 8.67 -10.54
C THR A 233 17.70 8.67 -11.42
N TYR A 234 18.47 9.76 -11.35
CA TYR A 234 19.79 9.84 -11.99
C TYR A 234 20.78 8.80 -11.45
N GLN A 235 20.56 8.29 -10.22
CA GLN A 235 21.36 7.24 -9.61
C GLN A 235 20.98 5.82 -10.06
N GLY A 236 19.99 5.68 -10.95
CA GLY A 236 19.64 4.39 -11.57
C GLY A 236 18.66 3.52 -10.77
N HIS A 237 18.07 4.03 -9.69
CA HIS A 237 17.01 3.35 -8.94
C HIS A 237 15.66 4.06 -9.08
N SER A 238 14.55 3.35 -8.93
CA SER A 238 13.20 3.94 -8.89
C SER A 238 13.03 4.83 -7.66
N LEU A 239 12.38 6.00 -7.82
CA LEU A 239 12.02 6.87 -6.70
C LEU A 239 11.29 6.07 -5.61
N ARG A 240 11.63 6.31 -4.35
CA ARG A 240 11.02 5.63 -3.20
C ARG A 240 10.05 6.56 -2.48
N SER A 241 8.98 5.99 -1.93
CA SER A 241 8.11 6.73 -1.01
C SER A 241 8.90 7.15 0.23
N GLY A 242 8.74 8.41 0.64
CA GLY A 242 9.52 9.05 1.70
C GLY A 242 10.88 9.62 1.28
N GLU A 243 11.29 9.45 0.01
CA GLU A 243 12.58 9.96 -0.47
C GLU A 243 12.64 11.48 -0.48
N LEU A 244 13.80 12.04 -0.13
CA LEU A 244 14.03 13.48 -0.12
C LEU A 244 14.63 13.94 -1.46
N ILE A 245 13.93 14.83 -2.14
CA ILE A 245 14.40 15.53 -3.33
C ILE A 245 14.79 16.96 -3.00
N LYS A 246 15.74 17.52 -3.75
CA LYS A 246 16.24 18.89 -3.56
C LYS A 246 15.96 19.68 -4.84
N MET A 247 15.23 20.78 -4.72
CA MET A 247 15.06 21.75 -5.81
C MET A 247 15.90 22.99 -5.50
N MET A 248 16.49 23.58 -6.53
CA MET A 248 17.40 24.72 -6.40
C MET A 248 17.14 25.72 -7.52
N THR A 249 17.34 27.00 -7.22
CA THR A 249 17.31 28.08 -8.21
C THR A 249 18.55 28.97 -8.07
N PRO A 250 19.15 29.41 -9.19
CA PRO A 250 20.25 30.38 -9.15
C PRO A 250 19.79 31.79 -8.77
N ASP A 251 18.52 32.14 -9.02
CA ASP A 251 17.97 33.46 -8.73
C ASP A 251 16.54 33.33 -8.18
N PRO A 252 16.36 33.36 -6.84
CA PRO A 252 15.03 33.25 -6.24
C PRO A 252 14.12 34.44 -6.51
N LYS A 253 14.65 35.60 -6.94
CA LYS A 253 13.85 36.80 -7.19
C LYS A 253 13.23 36.80 -8.58
N SER A 254 13.94 36.33 -9.59
CA SER A 254 13.43 36.26 -10.97
C SER A 254 12.94 34.87 -11.39
N ALA A 255 13.48 33.81 -10.79
CA ALA A 255 13.19 32.42 -11.13
C ALA A 255 12.95 31.56 -9.86
N PRO A 256 11.94 31.87 -9.03
CA PRO A 256 11.68 31.20 -7.76
C PRO A 256 11.37 29.71 -7.91
N LEU A 257 11.45 28.97 -6.80
CA LEU A 257 11.04 27.57 -6.74
C LEU A 257 9.51 27.42 -6.93
N PRO A 258 9.04 26.22 -7.30
CA PRO A 258 7.61 25.93 -7.44
C PRO A 258 6.79 26.32 -6.21
N ASN A 259 5.60 26.88 -6.44
CA ASN A 259 4.73 27.33 -5.37
C ASN A 259 4.27 26.14 -4.50
N SER A 260 4.67 26.17 -3.23
CA SER A 260 4.34 25.13 -2.26
C SER A 260 2.85 24.98 -1.99
N PHE A 261 2.08 26.06 -2.10
CA PHE A 261 0.62 26.02 -2.00
C PHE A 261 0.00 25.25 -3.17
N LEU A 262 0.46 25.45 -4.42
CA LEU A 262 -0.04 24.70 -5.57
C LEU A 262 0.31 23.21 -5.47
N LEU A 263 1.53 22.88 -4.99
CA LEU A 263 1.91 21.50 -4.71
C LEU A 263 1.03 20.87 -3.63
N CYS A 264 0.68 21.64 -2.59
CA CYS A 264 -0.27 21.22 -1.55
C CYS A 264 -1.66 20.96 -2.15
N ILE A 265 -2.19 21.84 -3.01
CA ILE A 265 -3.47 21.61 -3.69
C ILE A 265 -3.41 20.31 -4.51
N HIS A 266 -2.38 20.12 -5.34
CA HIS A 266 -2.21 18.88 -6.10
C HIS A 266 -2.16 17.64 -5.20
N SER A 267 -1.54 17.73 -4.03
CA SER A 267 -1.45 16.62 -3.07
C SER A 267 -2.81 16.12 -2.59
N HIS A 268 -3.80 17.01 -2.41
CA HIS A 268 -5.17 16.65 -2.03
C HIS A 268 -5.86 15.81 -3.12
N PHE A 269 -5.49 15.97 -4.40
CA PHE A 269 -6.10 15.24 -5.51
C PHE A 269 -5.39 13.93 -5.86
N CYS A 270 -4.21 13.65 -5.31
CA CYS A 270 -3.35 12.55 -5.76
C CYS A 270 -4.04 11.17 -5.67
N ASN A 271 -4.71 10.83 -4.56
CA ASN A 271 -5.39 9.53 -4.46
C ASN A 271 -6.62 9.45 -5.39
N SER A 272 -7.35 10.56 -5.56
CA SER A 272 -8.49 10.62 -6.49
C SER A 272 -8.05 10.44 -7.94
N LEU A 273 -6.98 11.13 -8.35
CA LEU A 273 -6.34 10.97 -9.66
C LEU A 273 -5.89 9.53 -9.89
N LYS A 274 -5.28 8.93 -8.87
CA LYS A 274 -4.85 7.54 -8.90
C LYS A 274 -6.03 6.58 -9.03
N SER A 275 -7.13 6.82 -8.32
CA SER A 275 -8.34 5.99 -8.38
C SER A 275 -8.97 5.96 -9.77
N LEU A 276 -8.89 7.06 -10.52
CA LEU A 276 -9.32 7.08 -11.93
C LEU A 276 -8.50 6.12 -12.80
N GLU A 277 -7.20 6.02 -12.57
CA GLU A 277 -6.33 5.08 -13.29
C GLU A 277 -6.64 3.62 -12.92
N VAL A 278 -6.85 3.37 -11.63
CA VAL A 278 -7.31 2.06 -11.13
C VAL A 278 -8.62 1.66 -11.79
N ASN A 279 -9.59 2.57 -11.87
CA ASN A 279 -10.88 2.32 -12.51
C ASN A 279 -10.72 2.00 -14.00
N ARG A 280 -9.89 2.76 -14.73
CA ARG A 280 -9.60 2.46 -16.14
C ARG A 280 -8.96 1.08 -16.31
N HIS A 281 -8.02 0.72 -15.45
CA HIS A 281 -7.40 -0.60 -15.47
C HIS A 281 -8.43 -1.70 -15.19
N MET A 282 -9.33 -1.51 -14.22
CA MET A 282 -10.42 -2.45 -13.92
C MET A 282 -11.39 -2.61 -15.11
N LEU A 283 -11.78 -1.52 -15.76
CA LEU A 283 -12.65 -1.58 -16.95
C LEU A 283 -11.95 -2.17 -18.18
N ALA A 284 -10.64 -1.99 -18.29
CA ALA A 284 -9.82 -2.55 -19.36
C ALA A 284 -9.48 -4.04 -19.15
N LYS A 285 -9.54 -4.55 -17.92
CA LYS A 285 -9.46 -5.99 -17.65
C LYS A 285 -10.64 -6.65 -18.36
N ARG A 286 -10.35 -7.35 -19.47
CA ARG A 286 -11.31 -8.32 -20.01
C ARG A 286 -11.59 -9.35 -18.91
N PRO A 287 -12.84 -9.81 -18.73
CA PRO A 287 -13.07 -10.99 -17.90
C PRO A 287 -12.14 -12.06 -18.44
N SER A 288 -11.18 -12.48 -17.61
CA SER A 288 -10.29 -13.57 -17.95
C SER A 288 -11.19 -14.77 -18.18
N ASN A 289 -11.39 -15.13 -19.45
CA ASN A 289 -11.70 -16.51 -19.79
C ASN A 289 -10.56 -17.29 -19.15
N ILE A 290 -10.85 -17.94 -18.03
CA ILE A 290 -9.97 -18.76 -17.21
C ILE A 290 -9.10 -19.59 -18.17
N SER A 291 -7.92 -19.09 -18.52
CA SER A 291 -7.15 -19.65 -19.62
C SER A 291 -6.39 -20.84 -19.09
N THR A 292 -6.98 -22.01 -19.33
CA THR A 292 -6.36 -23.34 -19.34
C THR A 292 -5.46 -23.70 -18.14
N PRO A 293 -6.06 -24.26 -17.07
CA PRO A 293 -5.35 -24.82 -15.91
C PRO A 293 -4.34 -25.92 -16.23
N TRP A 294 -4.37 -26.51 -17.44
CA TRP A 294 -3.62 -27.74 -17.69
C TRP A 294 -2.09 -27.56 -17.69
N LEU A 295 -1.55 -26.43 -18.16
CA LEU A 295 -0.10 -26.17 -18.15
C LEU A 295 0.44 -25.93 -16.74
N SER A 296 -0.32 -25.24 -15.88
CA SER A 296 0.04 -25.04 -14.47
C SER A 296 -0.11 -26.35 -13.68
N ILE A 297 -1.18 -27.12 -13.92
CA ILE A 297 -1.39 -28.45 -13.33
C ILE A 297 -0.26 -29.42 -13.71
N LEU A 298 0.14 -29.48 -14.99
CA LEU A 298 1.26 -30.33 -15.42
C LEU A 298 2.59 -29.88 -14.81
N ARG A 299 2.85 -28.58 -14.73
CA ARG A 299 4.04 -28.05 -14.06
C ARG A 299 4.04 -28.40 -12.57
N GLN A 300 2.92 -28.25 -11.88
CA GLN A 300 2.78 -28.63 -10.46
C GLN A 300 2.96 -30.13 -10.26
N ALA A 301 2.38 -30.97 -11.12
CA ALA A 301 2.50 -32.42 -11.03
C ALA A 301 3.95 -32.90 -11.29
N CYS A 302 4.62 -32.35 -12.30
CA CYS A 302 6.04 -32.63 -12.56
C CYS A 302 6.93 -32.15 -11.41
N PHE A 303 6.67 -30.93 -10.92
CA PHE A 303 7.41 -30.36 -9.79
C PHE A 303 7.24 -31.22 -8.53
N ALA A 304 6.01 -31.62 -8.19
CA ALA A 304 5.72 -32.46 -7.03
C ALA A 304 6.43 -33.83 -7.06
N ARG A 305 6.67 -34.38 -8.25
CA ARG A 305 7.40 -35.66 -8.40
C ARG A 305 8.91 -35.49 -8.34
N VAL A 306 9.47 -34.49 -9.02
CA VAL A 306 10.94 -34.33 -9.13
C VAL A 306 11.54 -33.65 -7.91
N PHE A 307 10.80 -32.73 -7.30
CA PHE A 307 11.32 -31.85 -6.27
C PHE A 307 11.75 -32.56 -4.98
N PRO A 308 11.02 -33.53 -4.41
CA PRO A 308 11.48 -34.28 -3.24
C PRO A 308 12.79 -35.02 -3.48
N TRP A 309 12.97 -35.59 -4.69
CA TRP A 309 14.21 -36.26 -5.10
C TRP A 309 15.35 -35.27 -5.24
N ALA A 310 15.13 -34.15 -5.95
CA ALA A 310 16.15 -33.11 -6.10
C ALA A 310 16.57 -32.51 -4.75
N ARG A 311 15.61 -32.25 -3.85
CA ARG A 311 15.84 -31.79 -2.48
C ARG A 311 16.68 -32.80 -1.69
N SER A 312 16.36 -34.08 -1.79
CA SER A 312 17.09 -35.15 -1.10
C SER A 312 18.51 -35.31 -1.66
N LEU A 313 18.69 -35.28 -2.98
CA LEU A 313 20.02 -35.30 -3.59
C LEU A 313 20.86 -34.09 -3.20
N TRP A 314 20.23 -32.92 -3.12
CA TRP A 314 20.89 -31.69 -2.71
C TRP A 314 21.37 -31.72 -1.26
N SER A 315 20.63 -32.35 -0.34
CA SER A 315 21.03 -32.43 1.07
C SER A 315 22.32 -33.25 1.29
N TYR A 316 22.62 -34.21 0.41
CA TYR A 316 23.89 -34.95 0.39
C TYR A 316 25.08 -34.10 -0.07
N PHE A 317 24.85 -32.96 -0.75
CA PHE A 317 25.93 -32.06 -1.12
C PHE A 317 26.54 -31.41 0.13
N PRO A 318 27.88 -31.31 0.25
CA PRO A 318 28.52 -30.78 1.45
C PRO A 318 28.01 -29.40 1.84
N CYS A 319 27.75 -29.20 3.13
CA CYS A 319 27.20 -27.95 3.69
C CYS A 319 27.96 -26.70 3.21
N ARG A 320 29.31 -26.72 3.26
CA ARG A 320 30.16 -25.62 2.76
C ARG A 320 29.93 -25.33 1.27
N GLY A 321 29.73 -26.37 0.47
CA GLY A 321 29.41 -26.24 -0.95
C GLY A 321 28.04 -25.62 -1.17
N ARG A 322 27.01 -26.07 -0.44
CA ARG A 322 25.66 -25.49 -0.49
C ARG A 322 25.66 -24.00 -0.13
N VAL A 323 26.32 -23.64 0.97
CA VAL A 323 26.47 -22.24 1.40
C VAL A 323 27.19 -21.39 0.34
N TRP A 324 28.24 -21.93 -0.28
CA TRP A 324 28.92 -21.24 -1.38
C TRP A 324 27.98 -20.97 -2.55
N VAL A 325 27.17 -21.95 -2.95
CA VAL A 325 26.16 -21.79 -4.01
C VAL A 325 25.15 -20.72 -3.65
N TYR A 326 24.63 -20.71 -2.40
CA TYR A 326 23.69 -19.69 -1.95
C TYR A 326 24.27 -18.29 -1.98
N ARG A 327 25.54 -18.12 -1.59
CA ARG A 327 26.24 -16.83 -1.72
C ARG A 327 26.34 -16.37 -3.18
N GLN A 328 26.58 -17.28 -4.14
CA GLN A 328 26.59 -16.90 -5.56
C GLN A 328 25.19 -16.55 -6.06
N LEU A 329 24.18 -17.33 -5.70
CA LEU A 329 22.79 -17.06 -6.07
C LEU A 329 22.31 -15.71 -5.55
N LEU A 330 22.68 -15.34 -4.32
CA LEU A 330 22.38 -14.01 -3.75
C LEU A 330 23.05 -12.88 -4.54
N ARG A 331 24.31 -13.03 -4.94
CA ARG A 331 25.03 -12.05 -5.77
C ARG A 331 24.39 -11.88 -7.14
N VAL A 332 24.01 -12.98 -7.79
CA VAL A 332 23.31 -12.96 -9.08
C VAL A 332 21.91 -12.36 -8.90
N GLY A 333 21.19 -12.76 -7.87
CA GLY A 333 19.86 -12.26 -7.54
C GLY A 333 19.84 -10.74 -7.36
N ALA A 334 20.79 -10.18 -6.62
CA ALA A 334 20.90 -8.74 -6.42
C ALA A 334 21.21 -7.94 -7.70
N ARG A 335 21.71 -8.59 -8.76
CA ARG A 335 21.93 -7.97 -10.08
C ARG A 335 20.74 -8.11 -11.01
N LEU A 336 20.01 -9.21 -10.91
CA LEU A 336 18.89 -9.53 -11.81
C LEU A 336 17.53 -9.04 -11.29
N TYR A 337 17.38 -8.93 -9.97
CA TYR A 337 16.10 -8.70 -9.34
C TYR A 337 16.21 -7.62 -8.27
N GLU A 338 15.15 -6.83 -8.13
CA GLU A 338 15.01 -5.91 -7.01
C GLU A 338 14.97 -6.67 -5.68
N LYS A 339 15.46 -6.02 -4.64
CA LYS A 339 15.54 -6.60 -3.30
C LYS A 339 14.26 -6.26 -2.53
N PRO A 340 13.40 -7.25 -2.18
CA PRO A 340 12.11 -6.98 -1.54
C PRO A 340 12.26 -6.46 -0.11
N ASN A 341 13.19 -7.01 0.68
CA ASN A 341 13.52 -6.52 2.02
C ASN A 341 14.97 -6.88 2.39
N PHE A 342 15.44 -6.53 3.59
CA PHE A 342 16.84 -6.69 3.97
C PHE A 342 17.36 -8.13 4.01
N TRP A 343 16.51 -9.10 4.35
CA TRP A 343 16.87 -10.50 4.58
C TRP A 343 16.35 -11.47 3.50
N THR A 344 15.41 -11.07 2.66
CA THR A 344 14.84 -11.90 1.59
C THR A 344 15.35 -11.43 0.22
N GLN A 345 15.83 -12.34 -0.61
CA GLN A 345 16.28 -12.05 -1.96
C GLN A 345 15.71 -13.06 -2.94
N ARG A 346 15.11 -12.56 -4.04
CA ARG A 346 14.79 -13.41 -5.20
C ARG A 346 16.09 -13.84 -5.86
N VAL A 347 16.23 -15.12 -6.17
CA VAL A 347 17.38 -15.65 -6.89
C VAL A 347 16.92 -16.46 -8.12
N PRO A 348 17.83 -16.83 -9.03
CA PRO A 348 17.49 -17.67 -10.18
C PRO A 348 16.82 -19.01 -9.79
N PHE A 349 16.33 -19.73 -10.79
CA PHE A 349 15.67 -21.04 -10.63
C PHE A 349 14.34 -21.02 -9.88
N GLY A 350 13.70 -19.85 -9.80
CA GLY A 350 12.41 -19.71 -9.12
C GLY A 350 12.53 -19.94 -7.62
N LEU A 351 13.56 -19.38 -6.99
CA LEU A 351 13.81 -19.51 -5.55
C LEU A 351 13.82 -18.15 -4.86
N TYR A 352 13.50 -18.19 -3.57
CA TYR A 352 13.79 -17.14 -2.61
C TYR A 352 14.78 -17.66 -1.56
N ILE A 353 15.69 -16.79 -1.14
CA ILE A 353 16.58 -17.05 -0.02
C ILE A 353 16.33 -15.98 1.04
N LYS A 354 15.90 -16.43 2.22
CA LYS A 354 15.96 -15.65 3.46
C LYS A 354 17.32 -15.90 4.11
N HIS A 355 18.06 -14.83 4.41
CA HIS A 355 19.42 -14.93 4.90
C HIS A 355 19.80 -13.78 5.84
N GLY A 356 20.61 -14.09 6.84
CA GLY A 356 20.99 -13.12 7.85
C GLY A 356 21.65 -13.78 9.06
N ARG A 357 21.94 -12.97 10.09
CA ARG A 357 22.34 -13.53 11.39
C ARG A 357 21.21 -14.41 11.92
N MET A 358 21.55 -15.51 12.57
CA MET A 358 20.58 -16.54 12.97
C MET A 358 19.46 -15.97 13.85
N LYS A 359 19.76 -14.96 14.68
CA LYS A 359 18.77 -14.23 15.49
C LYS A 359 17.72 -13.42 14.70
N LEU A 360 17.95 -13.18 13.41
CA LEU A 360 17.06 -12.41 12.53
C LEU A 360 16.18 -13.31 11.66
N ILE A 361 16.48 -14.61 11.59
CA ILE A 361 15.71 -15.57 10.80
C ILE A 361 14.88 -16.41 11.77
N PRO A 362 13.53 -16.38 11.69
CA PRO A 362 12.68 -17.16 12.57
C PRO A 362 12.98 -18.66 12.45
N LYS A 363 13.30 -19.30 13.59
CA LYS A 363 13.64 -20.73 13.61
C LYS A 363 12.45 -21.63 13.26
N GLY A 364 11.24 -21.17 13.57
CA GLY A 364 9.99 -21.87 13.29
C GLY A 364 9.60 -21.93 11.81
N GLU A 365 10.20 -21.12 10.93
CA GLU A 365 9.76 -21.04 9.54
C GLU A 365 10.03 -22.34 8.76
N ALA A 366 11.22 -22.93 8.89
CA ALA A 366 11.55 -24.15 8.14
C ALA A 366 10.65 -25.34 8.56
N PRO A 367 10.47 -25.62 9.88
CA PRO A 367 9.52 -26.62 10.34
C PRO A 367 8.07 -26.31 9.93
N ALA A 368 7.64 -25.04 9.96
CA ALA A 368 6.31 -24.65 9.52
C ALA A 368 6.05 -25.02 8.06
N LEU A 369 6.98 -24.71 7.16
CA LEU A 369 6.87 -25.07 5.75
C LEU A 369 6.80 -26.59 5.54
N GLN A 370 7.50 -27.38 6.37
CA GLN A 370 7.44 -28.85 6.33
C GLN A 370 6.08 -29.38 6.79
N LEU A 371 5.50 -28.83 7.86
CA LEU A 371 4.16 -29.19 8.33
C LEU A 371 3.09 -28.87 7.28
N VAL A 372 3.14 -27.66 6.70
CA VAL A 372 2.21 -27.21 5.66
C VAL A 372 2.31 -28.10 4.43
N GLU A 373 3.53 -28.49 4.02
CA GLU A 373 3.74 -29.44 2.91
C GLU A 373 3.20 -30.84 3.20
N LYS A 374 3.32 -31.31 4.45
CA LYS A 374 2.89 -32.64 4.84
C LYS A 374 1.38 -32.79 4.98
N PHE A 375 0.71 -31.78 5.54
CA PHE A 375 -0.66 -31.90 6.02
C PHE A 375 -1.70 -31.12 5.20
N THR A 376 -1.27 -30.29 4.25
CA THR A 376 -2.18 -29.42 3.50
C THR A 376 -1.91 -29.42 2.00
N ASN A 377 -2.91 -28.99 1.24
CA ASN A 377 -2.77 -28.70 -0.20
C ASN A 377 -2.66 -27.20 -0.47
N ILE A 378 -2.38 -26.39 0.56
CA ILE A 378 -2.28 -24.94 0.43
C ILE A 378 -1.09 -24.61 -0.49
N PRO A 379 -1.26 -23.68 -1.44
CA PRO A 379 -0.16 -23.16 -2.22
C PRO A 379 0.78 -22.32 -1.33
N ALA A 380 1.79 -22.97 -0.76
CA ALA A 380 2.79 -22.37 0.12
C ALA A 380 4.23 -22.70 -0.34
N PRO A 381 5.24 -21.90 0.05
CA PRO A 381 6.61 -22.16 -0.35
C PRO A 381 7.04 -23.55 0.10
N ARG A 382 7.75 -24.27 -0.76
CA ARG A 382 8.36 -25.53 -0.37
C ARG A 382 9.78 -25.27 0.09
N LEU A 383 10.12 -25.78 1.27
CA LEU A 383 11.45 -25.67 1.85
C LEU A 383 12.45 -26.41 0.96
N VAL A 384 13.43 -25.73 0.37
CA VAL A 384 14.53 -26.42 -0.34
C VAL A 384 15.59 -26.84 0.65
N ASP A 385 15.96 -25.93 1.55
CA ASP A 385 17.05 -26.16 2.49
C ASP A 385 17.02 -25.14 3.64
N TYR A 386 17.59 -25.53 4.78
CA TYR A 386 17.88 -24.64 5.89
C TYR A 386 19.28 -24.96 6.42
N VAL A 387 20.20 -24.00 6.29
CA VAL A 387 21.62 -24.20 6.65
C VAL A 387 22.15 -23.02 7.45
N VAL A 388 22.98 -23.30 8.45
CA VAL A 388 23.66 -22.29 9.26
C VAL A 388 25.17 -22.42 9.08
N ASP A 389 25.84 -21.31 8.79
CA ASP A 389 27.30 -21.18 8.69
C ASP A 389 27.77 -20.00 9.54
N ASN A 390 28.51 -20.25 10.62
CA ASN A 390 29.08 -19.22 11.52
C ASN A 390 28.07 -18.14 11.96
N ASP A 391 26.96 -18.54 12.60
CA ASP A 391 25.85 -17.65 13.03
C ASP A 391 25.09 -16.97 11.86
N TYR A 392 25.30 -17.42 10.62
CA TYR A 392 24.57 -16.93 9.45
C TYR A 392 23.66 -18.01 8.87
N ALA A 393 22.36 -17.77 8.88
CA ALA A 393 21.35 -18.70 8.38
C ALA A 393 21.00 -18.43 6.91
N TYR A 394 20.69 -19.50 6.18
CA TYR A 394 20.14 -19.49 4.83
C TYR A 394 18.91 -20.40 4.82
N LEU A 395 17.72 -19.80 4.69
CA LEU A 395 16.46 -20.49 4.47
C LEU A 395 16.11 -20.35 2.98
N VAL A 396 16.20 -21.46 2.25
CA VAL A 396 15.99 -21.51 0.80
C VAL A 396 14.64 -22.14 0.53
N MET A 397 13.82 -21.47 -0.27
CA MET A 397 12.45 -21.89 -0.54
C MET A 397 12.05 -21.60 -1.99
N THR A 398 11.02 -22.28 -2.48
CA THR A 398 10.47 -22.05 -3.82
C THR A 398 9.75 -20.71 -3.92
N ARG A 399 9.90 -20.01 -5.04
CA ARG A 399 9.08 -18.86 -5.41
C ARG A 399 7.72 -19.34 -5.91
N LEU A 400 6.67 -18.62 -5.51
CA LEU A 400 5.32 -18.81 -5.99
C LEU A 400 4.93 -17.70 -6.99
N PRO A 401 3.95 -17.98 -7.89
CA PRO A 401 3.39 -16.97 -8.79
C PRO A 401 2.48 -15.99 -8.04
N GLY A 402 1.94 -15.02 -8.77
CA GLY A 402 1.09 -13.97 -8.20
C GLY A 402 1.83 -12.75 -7.66
N ARG A 403 1.03 -11.78 -7.22
CA ARG A 403 1.45 -10.50 -6.63
C ARG A 403 0.80 -10.31 -5.26
N PRO A 404 1.42 -9.59 -4.33
CA PRO A 404 0.84 -9.35 -3.02
C PRO A 404 -0.56 -8.70 -3.09
N LEU A 405 -1.49 -9.16 -2.25
CA LEU A 405 -2.84 -8.62 -2.12
C LEU A 405 -2.80 -7.11 -1.81
N MET A 406 -1.80 -6.66 -1.05
CA MET A 406 -1.51 -5.25 -0.79
C MET A 406 -1.49 -4.39 -2.07
N GLN A 407 -1.06 -4.96 -3.19
CA GLN A 407 -0.97 -4.25 -4.48
C GLN A 407 -2.21 -4.48 -5.34
N GLU A 408 -2.78 -5.69 -5.31
CA GLU A 408 -3.82 -6.10 -6.26
C GLU A 408 -5.25 -5.81 -5.78
N LEU A 409 -5.52 -5.74 -4.47
CA LEU A 409 -6.87 -5.51 -3.92
C LEU A 409 -7.54 -4.25 -4.51
N TYR A 410 -6.71 -3.27 -4.87
CA TYR A 410 -7.16 -2.03 -5.49
C TYR A 410 -7.92 -2.23 -6.80
N THR A 411 -7.53 -3.26 -7.55
CA THR A 411 -8.04 -3.58 -8.88
C THR A 411 -8.98 -4.79 -8.90
N MET A 412 -9.36 -5.32 -7.73
CA MET A 412 -10.30 -6.42 -7.57
C MET A 412 -11.72 -5.90 -7.40
N SER A 413 -12.65 -6.46 -8.17
CA SER A 413 -14.10 -6.31 -8.04
C SER A 413 -14.62 -6.95 -6.74
N TYR A 414 -15.84 -6.60 -6.33
CA TYR A 414 -16.46 -7.22 -5.14
C TYR A 414 -16.62 -8.74 -5.26
N PRO A 415 -17.09 -9.31 -6.39
CA PRO A 415 -17.15 -10.76 -6.54
C PRO A 415 -15.79 -11.45 -6.43
N GLU A 416 -14.72 -10.86 -7.00
CA GLU A 416 -13.37 -11.41 -6.86
C GLU A 416 -12.89 -11.40 -5.40
N ARG A 417 -13.23 -10.35 -4.63
CA ARG A 417 -12.92 -10.26 -3.19
C ARG A 417 -13.64 -11.34 -2.38
N THR A 418 -14.92 -11.57 -2.65
CA THR A 418 -15.70 -12.64 -2.01
C THR A 418 -15.10 -14.01 -2.31
N VAL A 419 -14.72 -14.26 -3.56
CA VAL A 419 -14.06 -15.52 -3.93
C VAL A 419 -12.71 -15.65 -3.23
N LEU A 420 -11.91 -14.57 -3.19
CA LEU A 420 -10.64 -14.56 -2.46
C LEU A 420 -10.84 -14.85 -0.96
N ALA A 421 -11.84 -14.24 -0.31
CA ALA A 421 -12.15 -14.49 1.09
C ALA A 421 -12.50 -15.97 1.35
N ASN A 422 -13.25 -16.59 0.44
CA ASN A 422 -13.57 -18.01 0.50
C ASN A 422 -12.31 -18.90 0.30
N ASP A 423 -11.43 -18.54 -0.64
CA ASP A 423 -10.17 -19.26 -0.87
C ASP A 423 -9.25 -19.19 0.37
N ILE A 424 -9.14 -18.00 0.99
CA ILE A 424 -8.36 -17.79 2.22
C ILE A 424 -8.97 -18.62 3.36
N ARG A 425 -10.30 -18.59 3.54
CA ARG A 425 -10.99 -19.39 4.56
C ARG A 425 -10.70 -20.88 4.42
N SER A 426 -10.70 -21.41 3.19
CA SER A 426 -10.36 -22.80 2.91
C SER A 426 -8.92 -23.15 3.31
N CYS A 427 -7.98 -22.23 3.08
CA CYS A 427 -6.58 -22.40 3.51
C CYS A 427 -6.46 -22.40 5.04
N ILE A 428 -7.11 -21.46 5.72
CA ILE A 428 -7.10 -21.39 7.19
C ILE A 428 -7.68 -22.68 7.80
N GLN A 429 -8.79 -23.20 7.25
CA GLN A 429 -9.36 -24.47 7.72
C GLN A 429 -8.37 -25.65 7.57
N GLN A 430 -7.61 -25.70 6.49
CA GLN A 430 -6.57 -26.72 6.32
C GLN A 430 -5.43 -26.55 7.33
N LEU A 431 -4.98 -25.32 7.60
CA LEU A 431 -3.97 -25.05 8.62
C LEU A 431 -4.45 -25.50 10.01
N LYS A 432 -5.69 -25.18 10.38
CA LYS A 432 -6.27 -25.56 11.67
C LYS A 432 -6.26 -27.08 11.92
N ASN A 433 -6.28 -27.89 10.86
CA ASN A 433 -6.27 -29.35 10.93
C ASN A 433 -4.86 -29.96 11.05
N ILE A 434 -3.79 -29.16 11.02
CA ILE A 434 -2.44 -29.65 11.27
C ILE A 434 -2.33 -30.05 12.75
N PRO A 435 -2.04 -31.31 13.07
CA PRO A 435 -2.02 -31.77 14.46
C PRO A 435 -0.85 -31.16 15.23
N ASN A 436 -1.06 -30.79 16.49
CA ASN A 436 0.04 -30.45 17.39
C ASN A 436 0.62 -31.74 17.99
N THR A 437 1.86 -32.06 17.63
CA THR A 437 2.59 -33.22 18.18
C THR A 437 3.62 -32.82 19.24
N ASN A 438 3.65 -31.55 19.63
CA ASN A 438 4.57 -31.02 20.63
C ASN A 438 3.95 -31.16 22.04
N GLU A 439 4.81 -31.06 23.07
CA GLU A 439 4.36 -31.13 24.47
C GLU A 439 3.55 -29.88 24.87
N SER A 440 3.95 -28.71 24.37
CA SER A 440 3.32 -27.44 24.71
C SER A 440 2.11 -27.14 23.83
N ALA A 441 1.06 -26.59 24.44
CA ALA A 441 -0.14 -26.17 23.74
C ALA A 441 0.15 -25.04 22.74
N ILE A 442 0.79 -23.95 23.20
CA ILE A 442 1.09 -22.78 22.37
C ILE A 442 2.60 -22.68 22.18
N CYS A 443 3.05 -22.88 20.95
CA CYS A 443 4.47 -23.00 20.60
C CYS A 443 4.69 -22.70 19.11
N ASP A 444 5.94 -22.52 18.69
CA ASP A 444 6.27 -22.49 17.27
C ASP A 444 6.06 -23.87 16.60
N ALA A 445 6.26 -23.93 15.29
CA ALA A 445 6.09 -25.16 14.51
C ALA A 445 6.97 -26.36 14.94
N ASN A 446 7.97 -26.16 15.81
CA ASN A 446 8.87 -27.20 16.31
C ASN A 446 8.86 -27.29 17.85
N GLY A 447 7.79 -26.82 18.50
CA GLY A 447 7.60 -26.91 19.95
C GLY A 447 8.38 -25.88 20.77
N GLY A 448 9.08 -24.94 20.13
CA GLY A 448 9.85 -23.88 20.76
C GLY A 448 9.04 -22.63 21.09
N PRO A 449 9.69 -21.58 21.60
CA PRO A 449 9.06 -20.28 21.83
C PRO A 449 8.49 -19.71 20.54
N VAL A 450 7.27 -19.17 20.61
CA VAL A 450 6.63 -18.49 19.48
C VAL A 450 7.41 -17.24 19.09
N PHE A 451 7.44 -16.89 17.81
CA PHE A 451 7.91 -15.60 17.30
C PHE A 451 6.73 -14.88 16.67
N ASP A 452 6.43 -13.65 17.12
CA ASP A 452 5.35 -12.85 16.55
C ASP A 452 5.67 -11.35 16.71
N TYR A 453 5.43 -10.57 15.67
CA TYR A 453 5.60 -9.10 15.68
C TYR A 453 4.72 -8.39 16.71
N ARG A 454 3.55 -8.96 17.03
CA ARG A 454 2.64 -8.51 18.10
C ARG A 454 3.26 -8.62 19.50
N LEU A 455 4.28 -9.47 19.64
CA LEU A 455 5.08 -9.67 20.85
C LEU A 455 6.43 -8.92 20.76
N ASN A 456 6.49 -7.83 19.98
CA ASN A 456 7.68 -7.03 19.72
C ASN A 456 8.85 -7.82 19.09
N GLY A 457 8.57 -8.94 18.42
CA GLY A 457 9.58 -9.79 17.80
C GLY A 457 10.57 -10.44 18.79
N ARG A 458 10.32 -10.37 20.11
CA ARG A 458 11.22 -10.96 21.14
C ARG A 458 10.92 -12.43 21.43
N GLY A 459 9.84 -12.95 20.84
CA GLY A 459 9.31 -14.26 21.10
C GLY A 459 8.75 -14.45 22.51
N GLY A 460 8.05 -15.56 22.75
CA GLY A 460 7.45 -15.89 24.04
C GLY A 460 7.19 -17.39 24.19
N GLY A 461 7.13 -17.88 25.43
CA GLY A 461 6.84 -19.29 25.70
C GLY A 461 8.03 -20.22 25.44
N PRO A 462 7.79 -21.50 25.07
CA PRO A 462 6.47 -22.09 24.79
C PRO A 462 5.57 -22.12 26.02
N PHE A 463 4.25 -22.19 25.82
CA PHE A 463 3.26 -22.14 26.91
C PHE A 463 2.46 -23.44 26.98
N GLN A 464 2.20 -23.91 28.19
CA GLN A 464 1.47 -25.16 28.42
C GLN A 464 -0.05 -24.98 28.29
N SER A 465 -0.54 -23.75 28.41
CA SER A 465 -1.97 -23.45 28.28
C SER A 465 -2.23 -22.05 27.72
N GLU A 466 -3.45 -21.83 27.24
CA GLU A 466 -3.94 -20.50 26.85
C GLU A 466 -3.90 -19.51 28.04
N ALA A 467 -4.14 -19.97 29.26
CA ALA A 467 -4.08 -19.12 30.44
C ALA A 467 -2.66 -18.56 30.69
N GLU A 468 -1.62 -19.38 30.52
CA GLU A 468 -0.23 -18.93 30.61
C GLU A 468 0.10 -17.91 29.52
N PHE A 469 -0.36 -18.16 28.28
CA PHE A 469 -0.19 -17.22 27.18
C PHE A 469 -0.90 -15.89 27.44
N ASN A 470 -2.16 -15.93 27.88
CA ASN A 470 -2.95 -14.74 28.23
C ASN A 470 -2.26 -13.93 29.35
N ASN A 471 -1.73 -14.60 30.38
CA ASN A 471 -0.97 -13.94 31.45
C ASN A 471 0.33 -13.29 30.94
N PHE A 472 0.95 -13.83 29.90
CA PHE A 472 2.14 -13.25 29.29
C PHE A 472 1.83 -12.01 28.43
N ILE A 473 0.74 -12.02 27.66
CA ILE A 473 0.37 -10.90 26.77
C ILE A 473 -0.35 -9.76 27.50
N ILE A 474 -1.09 -10.07 28.57
CA ILE A 474 -1.79 -9.09 29.41
C ILE A 474 -0.85 -8.58 30.51
N THR A 475 -0.19 -7.45 30.25
CA THR A 475 0.76 -6.88 31.22
C THR A 475 0.16 -5.97 32.27
N GLN A 476 -1.11 -5.61 32.14
CA GLN A 476 -1.82 -4.76 33.08
C GLN A 476 -3.22 -5.34 33.29
N GLU A 477 -3.59 -5.61 34.54
CA GLU A 477 -4.84 -6.30 34.87
C GLU A 477 -6.08 -5.53 34.37
N ARG A 478 -6.02 -4.19 34.33
CA ARG A 478 -7.09 -3.35 33.77
C ARG A 478 -7.40 -3.60 32.28
N LEU A 479 -6.51 -4.27 31.56
CA LEU A 479 -6.68 -4.62 30.13
C LEU A 479 -7.30 -6.00 29.96
N ARG A 480 -7.47 -6.77 31.05
CA ARG A 480 -8.12 -8.07 30.99
C ARG A 480 -9.60 -7.88 30.66
N ASP A 481 -10.00 -8.48 29.55
CA ASP A 481 -11.38 -8.60 29.08
C ASP A 481 -11.98 -9.98 29.41
N PRO A 482 -13.30 -10.12 29.68
CA PRO A 482 -13.95 -11.42 29.90
C PRO A 482 -13.66 -12.49 28.85
N CYS A 483 -13.38 -12.11 27.59
CA CYS A 483 -13.06 -13.07 26.53
C CYS A 483 -11.77 -13.87 26.83
N HIS A 484 -10.82 -13.36 27.62
CA HIS A 484 -9.58 -14.08 27.96
C HIS A 484 -9.78 -15.26 28.92
N SER A 485 -10.98 -15.37 29.51
CA SER A 485 -11.37 -16.52 30.32
C SER A 485 -12.11 -17.59 29.51
N ARG A 486 -12.38 -17.35 28.23
CA ARG A 486 -12.96 -18.34 27.32
C ARG A 486 -11.90 -19.36 26.93
N HIS A 487 -12.33 -20.59 26.70
CA HIS A 487 -11.46 -21.65 26.20
C HIS A 487 -11.55 -21.68 24.68
N HIS A 488 -10.43 -21.46 23.99
CA HIS A 488 -10.34 -21.58 22.54
C HIS A 488 -9.66 -22.87 22.13
N ASN A 489 -9.98 -23.34 20.91
CA ASN A 489 -9.18 -24.41 20.32
C ASN A 489 -7.78 -23.87 19.99
N ILE A 490 -6.76 -24.64 20.38
CA ILE A 490 -5.39 -24.36 19.97
C ILE A 490 -5.12 -25.08 18.66
N CYS A 491 -4.78 -24.33 17.62
CA CYS A 491 -4.64 -24.83 16.26
C CYS A 491 -3.40 -24.24 15.60
N PHE A 492 -2.92 -24.86 14.52
CA PHE A 492 -1.82 -24.29 13.76
C PHE A 492 -2.32 -23.08 12.96
N THR A 493 -1.68 -21.94 13.16
CA THR A 493 -2.02 -20.65 12.55
C THR A 493 -0.83 -20.11 11.76
N HIS A 494 -1.09 -19.25 10.76
CA HIS A 494 -0.02 -18.54 10.06
C HIS A 494 0.56 -17.43 10.95
N ALA A 495 -0.29 -16.80 11.77
CA ALA A 495 0.02 -15.71 12.69
C ALA A 495 0.61 -14.44 12.05
N ASP A 496 0.75 -14.39 10.73
CA ASP A 496 1.16 -13.19 9.98
C ASP A 496 0.44 -13.10 8.63
N LEU A 497 -0.85 -13.41 8.59
CA LEU A 497 -1.67 -13.43 7.38
C LEU A 497 -2.05 -12.02 6.91
N ASN A 498 -1.05 -11.17 6.71
CA ASN A 498 -1.23 -9.80 6.27
C ASN A 498 -1.28 -9.70 4.73
N PRO A 499 -1.77 -8.59 4.15
CA PRO A 499 -1.93 -8.47 2.69
C PRO A 499 -0.63 -8.55 1.86
N ASN A 500 0.55 -8.43 2.46
CA ASN A 500 1.82 -8.67 1.73
C ASN A 500 2.13 -10.16 1.57
N ASN A 501 1.58 -10.99 2.47
CA ASN A 501 1.84 -12.42 2.58
C ASN A 501 0.80 -13.27 1.84
N ILE A 502 -0.26 -12.64 1.31
CA ILE A 502 -1.27 -13.26 0.46
C ILE A 502 -0.95 -12.89 -0.99
N LEU A 503 -0.67 -13.87 -1.84
CA LEU A 503 -0.43 -13.64 -3.27
C LEU A 503 -1.71 -13.93 -4.08
N VAL A 504 -2.03 -13.04 -5.00
CA VAL A 504 -3.19 -13.10 -5.89
C VAL A 504 -2.74 -13.14 -7.34
N GLU A 505 -3.47 -13.91 -8.15
CA GLU A 505 -3.30 -13.97 -9.60
C GLU A 505 -4.70 -14.10 -10.22
N GLU A 506 -5.01 -13.28 -11.22
CA GLU A 506 -6.30 -13.29 -11.92
C GLU A 506 -7.53 -13.23 -10.98
N GLY A 507 -7.45 -12.42 -9.92
CA GLY A 507 -8.56 -12.24 -8.97
C GLY A 507 -8.79 -13.40 -7.99
N ARG A 508 -7.88 -14.39 -7.94
CA ARG A 508 -7.95 -15.57 -7.07
C ARG A 508 -6.72 -15.70 -6.17
N LEU A 509 -6.86 -16.43 -5.07
CA LEU A 509 -5.72 -16.78 -4.24
C LEU A 509 -4.72 -17.62 -5.06
N SER A 510 -3.49 -17.13 -5.19
CA SER A 510 -2.38 -17.83 -5.85
C SER A 510 -1.51 -18.56 -4.84
N ALA A 511 -1.23 -17.93 -3.69
CA ALA A 511 -0.38 -18.51 -2.64
C ALA A 511 -0.46 -17.77 -1.30
N ILE A 512 -0.05 -18.44 -0.22
CA ILE A 512 0.25 -17.84 1.10
C ILE A 512 1.75 -18.02 1.35
N VAL A 513 2.44 -16.95 1.75
CA VAL A 513 3.89 -16.92 1.97
C VAL A 513 4.25 -16.34 3.34
N ASP A 514 5.52 -16.54 3.75
CA ASP A 514 6.08 -16.01 5.00
C ASP A 514 5.50 -16.64 6.28
N PHE A 515 5.81 -17.92 6.49
CA PHE A 515 5.43 -18.68 7.70
C PHE A 515 6.36 -18.43 8.89
N GLY A 516 7.03 -17.27 8.94
CA GLY A 516 8.01 -16.94 9.98
C GLY A 516 7.42 -16.88 11.40
N CYS A 517 6.15 -16.50 11.50
CA CYS A 517 5.39 -16.44 12.76
C CYS A 517 4.53 -17.68 13.02
N ALA A 518 4.49 -18.62 12.08
CA ALA A 518 3.55 -19.74 12.14
C ALA A 518 3.85 -20.68 13.33
N GLY A 519 2.80 -21.17 13.94
CA GLY A 519 2.86 -21.99 15.15
C GLY A 519 1.48 -22.38 15.63
N TYR A 520 1.41 -22.93 16.83
CA TYR A 520 0.16 -23.31 17.48
C TYR A 520 -0.30 -22.19 18.41
N PHE A 521 -1.49 -21.66 18.14
CA PHE A 521 -2.08 -20.52 18.86
C PHE A 521 -3.58 -20.74 19.08
N PRO A 522 -4.21 -19.99 20.01
CA PRO A 522 -5.66 -19.89 20.06
C PRO A 522 -6.24 -19.51 18.70
N GLU A 523 -7.35 -20.12 18.31
CA GLU A 523 -7.89 -19.95 16.96
C GLU A 523 -8.27 -18.51 16.58
N TYR A 524 -8.58 -17.66 17.57
CA TYR A 524 -8.84 -16.23 17.35
C TYR A 524 -7.59 -15.47 16.89
N TRP A 525 -6.40 -15.98 17.21
CA TRP A 525 -5.12 -15.31 16.95
C TRP A 525 -4.92 -15.03 15.46
N GLU A 526 -5.34 -15.93 14.59
CA GLU A 526 -5.24 -15.75 13.13
C GLU A 526 -6.05 -14.52 12.66
N TYR A 527 -7.27 -14.34 13.18
CA TYR A 527 -8.14 -13.21 12.85
C TYR A 527 -7.58 -11.90 13.40
N THR A 528 -7.25 -11.87 14.70
CA THR A 528 -6.76 -10.64 15.33
C THR A 528 -5.42 -10.20 14.74
N LYS A 529 -4.57 -11.15 14.35
CA LYS A 529 -3.30 -10.88 13.65
C LYS A 529 -3.50 -10.38 12.22
N ALA A 530 -4.43 -10.95 11.46
CA ALA A 530 -4.76 -10.44 10.14
C ALA A 530 -5.19 -8.97 10.22
N MET A 531 -6.06 -8.63 11.18
CA MET A 531 -6.53 -7.27 11.43
C MET A 531 -5.43 -6.33 11.94
N PHE A 532 -4.56 -6.80 12.84
CA PHE A 532 -3.42 -6.04 13.37
C PHE A 532 -2.49 -5.52 12.26
N SER A 533 -2.36 -6.27 11.18
CA SER A 533 -1.48 -5.95 10.06
C SER A 533 -2.19 -5.28 8.88
N THR A 534 -3.47 -4.91 9.02
CA THR A 534 -4.19 -4.14 8.00
C THR A 534 -3.87 -2.64 8.11
N PRO A 535 -3.71 -1.92 6.99
CA PRO A 535 -3.62 -0.47 7.02
C PRO A 535 -4.93 0.14 7.53
N ASP A 536 -4.87 0.94 8.60
CA ASP A 536 -6.04 1.61 9.24
C ASP A 536 -6.86 2.49 8.27
N LEU A 537 -6.29 2.84 7.13
CA LEU A 537 -6.82 3.79 6.17
C LEU A 537 -7.43 3.12 4.91
N ASP A 538 -7.57 1.81 4.78
CA ASP A 538 -8.35 1.25 3.66
C ASP A 538 -9.25 0.12 4.14
N LEU A 539 -10.53 0.42 4.30
CA LEU A 539 -11.57 -0.51 4.77
C LEU A 539 -11.71 -1.75 3.88
N SER A 540 -11.20 -1.71 2.64
CA SER A 540 -11.22 -2.87 1.74
C SER A 540 -10.46 -4.06 2.33
N PHE A 541 -9.35 -3.84 3.05
CA PHE A 541 -8.56 -4.94 3.62
C PHE A 541 -9.28 -5.58 4.81
N PRO A 542 -9.71 -4.82 5.84
CA PRO A 542 -10.58 -5.33 6.89
C PRO A 542 -11.80 -6.07 6.35
N GLN A 543 -12.50 -5.56 5.34
CA GLN A 543 -13.68 -6.20 4.76
C GLN A 543 -13.41 -7.61 4.23
N VAL A 544 -12.28 -7.81 3.52
CA VAL A 544 -11.91 -9.15 3.03
C VAL A 544 -11.68 -10.12 4.19
N PHE A 545 -11.05 -9.65 5.28
CA PHE A 545 -10.83 -10.48 6.46
C PHE A 545 -12.12 -10.71 7.24
N GLU A 546 -12.94 -9.70 7.48
CA GLU A 546 -14.27 -9.84 8.09
C GLU A 546 -15.13 -10.83 7.31
N GLU A 547 -15.10 -10.78 5.98
CA GLU A 547 -15.77 -11.79 5.15
C GLU A 547 -15.12 -13.17 5.33
N THR A 548 -13.79 -13.27 5.37
CA THR A 548 -13.04 -14.53 5.58
C THR A 548 -13.40 -15.22 6.89
N PHE A 549 -13.40 -14.48 8.01
CA PHE A 549 -13.59 -15.02 9.36
C PHE A 549 -15.06 -14.98 9.84
N GLY A 550 -15.92 -14.24 9.15
CA GLY A 550 -17.30 -14.00 9.57
C GLY A 550 -17.39 -13.23 10.88
N ASP A 551 -18.47 -13.43 11.63
CA ASP A 551 -18.69 -12.77 12.93
C ASP A 551 -17.91 -13.41 14.10
N SER A 552 -17.00 -14.34 13.80
CA SER A 552 -16.21 -15.01 14.84
C SER A 552 -15.20 -14.06 15.47
N HIS A 553 -15.00 -14.21 16.78
CA HIS A 553 -13.93 -13.60 17.55
C HIS A 553 -13.88 -12.05 17.61
N ARG A 554 -15.02 -11.38 17.47
CA ARG A 554 -15.11 -9.89 17.57
C ARG A 554 -14.75 -9.37 18.96
N ASP A 555 -15.13 -10.08 20.02
CA ASP A 555 -14.79 -9.70 21.39
C ASP A 555 -13.27 -9.77 21.62
N GLU A 556 -12.64 -10.82 21.13
CA GLU A 556 -11.20 -11.06 21.19
C GLU A 556 -10.44 -10.00 20.39
N LEU A 557 -10.94 -9.59 19.22
CA LEU A 557 -10.38 -8.46 18.47
C LEU A 557 -10.46 -7.14 19.25
N ASN A 558 -11.59 -6.87 19.91
CA ASN A 558 -11.75 -5.67 20.73
C ASN A 558 -10.82 -5.68 21.94
N ALA A 559 -10.65 -6.83 22.58
CA ALA A 559 -9.69 -7.01 23.67
C ALA A 559 -8.24 -6.81 23.20
N GLU A 560 -7.88 -7.37 22.04
CA GLU A 560 -6.57 -7.19 21.43
C GLU A 560 -6.30 -5.72 21.08
N ARG A 561 -7.27 -5.00 20.49
CA ARG A 561 -7.15 -3.55 20.23
C ARG A 561 -6.86 -2.74 21.49
N LYS A 562 -7.47 -3.08 22.64
CA LYS A 562 -7.14 -2.46 23.93
C LYS A 562 -5.68 -2.70 24.30
N LEU A 563 -5.17 -3.92 24.09
CA LEU A 563 -3.78 -4.27 24.36
C LEU A 563 -2.80 -3.54 23.42
N TRP A 564 -3.15 -3.38 22.14
CA TRP A 564 -2.35 -2.64 21.13
C TRP A 564 -2.16 -1.17 21.51
N SER A 565 -3.15 -0.56 22.18
CA SER A 565 -3.07 0.85 22.59
C SER A 565 -1.98 1.13 23.64
N VAL A 566 -1.56 0.10 24.39
CA VAL A 566 -0.59 0.23 25.50
C VAL A 566 0.80 -0.25 25.09
N ARG A 567 0.88 -1.28 24.24
CA ARG A 567 2.11 -1.71 23.58
C ARG A 567 2.01 -1.32 22.11
N SER A 568 2.62 -0.17 21.79
CA SER A 568 2.65 0.40 20.44
C SER A 568 2.90 -0.69 19.39
N PRO A 569 2.17 -0.69 18.25
CA PRO A 569 2.40 -1.63 17.16
C PRO A 569 3.76 -1.45 16.45
N PHE A 570 4.53 -0.41 16.81
CA PHE A 570 5.86 -0.10 16.28
C PHE A 570 6.77 0.53 17.33
#